data_AF-A0A6A3CC91-F1
#
_entry.id   AF-A0A6A3CC91-F1
#
_cell.length_a   1.000
_cell.length_b   1.000
_cell.length_c   1.000
_cell.angle_alpha   90.00
_cell.angle_beta   90.00
_cell.angle_gamma   90.00
#
_symmetry.space_group_name_H-M   'P 1'
#
loop_
_entity.id
_entity.type
_entity.pdbx_description
1 polymer ?
#
loop_
_entity_poly.entity_id
_entity_poly.type
_entity_poly.pdbx_seq_one_letter_code
_entity_poly.pdbx_strand_id
1 'polypeptide(L)'
;MVDLSWLSAILVGAGCLALGYCVGKCHPTYLFLSSRGTKDTTISKANKKIKEPLEIEKLADILEDFKMVLVVRNDLKMGKGKIAAQCRWEMCAQPKVVVKIDSEEDMLVSQERAKSLNIPTHITIDTGRTQIAPNSRTVMAILGPIEMVDDVTGGLKLL
;
A
#
# COMPACT_ATOMS: atom_id res chain seq x y z
N MET A 1 -54.45 14.41 24.48
CA MET A 1 -54.30 14.75 23.05
C MET A 1 -52.81 14.70 22.77
N VAL A 2 -52.30 13.58 22.24
CA VAL A 2 -50.86 13.42 21.96
C VAL A 2 -50.53 14.20 20.70
N ASP A 3 -49.59 15.14 20.82
CA ASP A 3 -49.26 16.08 19.77
C ASP A 3 -48.71 15.36 18.53
N LEU A 4 -49.30 15.68 17.38
CA LEU A 4 -48.99 15.11 16.06
C LEU A 4 -47.50 15.30 15.67
N SER A 5 -46.78 16.19 16.35
CA SER A 5 -45.36 16.48 16.20
C SER A 5 -44.43 15.38 16.76
N TRP A 6 -44.87 14.63 17.77
CA TRP A 6 -44.06 13.53 18.32
C TRP A 6 -44.08 12.30 17.42
N LEU A 7 -45.23 12.01 16.82
CA LEU A 7 -45.37 10.91 15.86
C LEU A 7 -44.55 11.16 14.59
N SER A 8 -44.46 12.40 14.11
CA SER A 8 -43.64 12.72 12.94
C SER A 8 -42.14 12.60 13.24
N ALA A 9 -41.68 12.99 14.43
CA ALA A 9 -40.28 12.84 14.84
C ALA A 9 -39.86 11.36 14.92
N ILE A 10 -40.72 10.49 15.45
CA ILE A 10 -40.46 9.04 15.53
C ILE A 10 -40.42 8.41 14.12
N LEU A 11 -41.34 8.80 13.23
CA LEU A 11 -41.37 8.31 11.85
C LEU A 11 -40.14 8.75 11.05
N VAL A 12 -39.71 10.00 11.17
CA VAL A 12 -38.49 10.50 10.52
C VAL A 12 -37.25 9.81 11.09
N GLY A 13 -37.17 9.66 12.42
CA GLY A 13 -36.06 8.96 13.08
C GLY A 13 -35.93 7.50 12.65
N ALA A 14 -37.05 6.75 12.65
CA ALA A 14 -37.08 5.36 12.21
C ALA A 14 -36.75 5.22 10.70
N GLY A 15 -37.24 6.16 9.87
CA GLY A 15 -36.95 6.19 8.44
C GLY A 15 -35.47 6.42 8.14
N CYS A 16 -34.82 7.37 8.81
CA CYS A 16 -33.39 7.61 8.68
C CYS A 16 -32.54 6.41 9.13
N LEU A 17 -32.94 5.75 10.21
CA LEU A 17 -32.21 4.58 10.75
C LEU A 17 -32.35 3.37 9.80
N ALA A 18 -33.53 3.15 9.23
CA ALA A 18 -33.78 2.12 8.22
C ALA A 18 -33.02 2.40 6.92
N LEU A 19 -33.02 3.64 6.42
CA LEU A 19 -32.23 4.04 5.25
C LEU A 19 -30.73 3.86 5.48
N GLY A 20 -30.22 4.26 6.64
CA GLY A 20 -28.81 4.05 7.02
C GLY A 20 -28.44 2.57 7.08
N TYR A 21 -29.31 1.73 7.64
CA TYR A 21 -29.12 0.28 7.71
C TYR A 21 -29.16 -0.41 6.33
N CYS A 22 -30.09 0.02 5.46
CA CYS A 22 -30.18 -0.49 4.09
C CYS A 22 -28.99 -0.06 3.24
N VAL A 23 -28.54 1.19 3.33
CA VAL A 23 -27.32 1.64 2.65
C VAL A 23 -26.09 0.91 3.18
N GLY A 24 -25.98 0.71 4.50
CA GLY A 24 -24.89 -0.03 5.14
C GLY A 24 -24.84 -1.53 4.81
N LYS A 25 -25.97 -2.15 4.42
CA LYS A 25 -25.99 -3.56 3.97
C LYS A 25 -25.93 -3.73 2.46
N CYS A 26 -26.50 -2.82 1.68
CA CYS A 26 -26.56 -2.92 0.22
C CYS A 26 -25.36 -2.29 -0.49
N HIS A 27 -24.58 -1.45 0.20
CA HIS A 27 -23.23 -1.07 -0.22
C HIS A 27 -22.23 -1.75 0.72
N PRO A 28 -21.80 -3.02 0.44
CA PRO A 28 -20.43 -3.34 0.79
C PRO A 28 -19.61 -2.27 0.08
N THR A 29 -18.80 -1.55 0.84
CA THR A 29 -17.84 -0.61 0.26
C THR A 29 -17.20 -1.24 -0.96
N TYR A 30 -17.30 -0.47 -2.03
CA TYR A 30 -16.98 -0.80 -3.40
C TYR A 30 -15.65 -1.59 -3.52
N LEU A 31 -15.78 -2.76 -4.15
CA LEU A 31 -14.79 -3.58 -4.84
C LEU A 31 -13.60 -4.17 -4.07
N PHE A 32 -13.83 -5.37 -3.52
CA PHE A 32 -12.91 -6.50 -3.70
C PHE A 32 -13.53 -7.42 -4.76
N LEU A 33 -13.16 -7.24 -6.03
CA LEU A 33 -13.54 -8.18 -7.10
C LEU A 33 -12.44 -9.23 -7.25
N SER A 34 -12.43 -10.21 -6.34
CA SER A 34 -11.64 -11.42 -6.54
C SER A 34 -12.33 -12.26 -7.62
N SER A 35 -11.75 -12.29 -8.82
CA SER A 35 -12.17 -13.19 -9.90
C SER A 35 -12.08 -14.64 -9.41
N ARG A 36 -13.24 -15.27 -9.20
CA ARG A 36 -13.38 -16.73 -9.08
C ARG A 36 -13.11 -17.32 -10.46
N GLY A 37 -11.85 -17.66 -10.71
CA GLY A 37 -11.47 -18.51 -11.83
C GLY A 37 -11.96 -19.93 -11.57
N THR A 38 -13.04 -20.31 -12.24
CA THR A 38 -13.38 -21.72 -12.49
C THR A 38 -12.24 -22.38 -13.24
N LYS A 39 -11.66 -23.44 -12.67
CA LYS A 39 -10.85 -24.42 -13.41
C LYS A 39 -11.33 -25.81 -13.02
N ASP A 40 -12.43 -26.22 -13.64
CA ASP A 40 -12.68 -27.63 -13.88
C ASP A 40 -11.80 -28.07 -15.06
N THR A 41 -10.85 -28.94 -14.81
CA THR A 41 -10.29 -29.85 -15.81
C THR A 41 -9.82 -31.11 -15.09
N THR A 42 -10.72 -32.09 -15.06
CA THR A 42 -10.39 -33.49 -14.80
C THR A 42 -9.55 -34.04 -15.94
N ILE A 43 -8.22 -34.14 -15.78
CA ILE A 43 -7.39 -35.02 -16.61
C ILE A 43 -6.30 -35.72 -15.76
N SER A 44 -6.51 -37.04 -15.62
CA SER A 44 -5.58 -38.15 -15.43
C SER A 44 -4.63 -38.22 -14.22
N LYS A 45 -4.91 -39.23 -13.38
CA LYS A 45 -3.89 -39.98 -12.63
C LYS A 45 -2.83 -40.51 -13.60
N ALA A 46 -1.59 -40.04 -13.47
CA ALA A 46 -0.39 -40.75 -13.92
C ALA A 46 0.67 -40.62 -12.84
N ASN A 47 0.91 -41.74 -12.17
CA ASN A 47 1.86 -41.89 -11.08
C ASN A 47 3.28 -41.80 -11.66
N LYS A 48 3.98 -40.69 -11.41
CA LYS A 48 5.44 -40.62 -11.52
C LYS A 48 5.96 -40.11 -10.19
N LYS A 49 6.58 -41.00 -9.42
CA LYS A 49 7.43 -40.66 -8.27
C LYS A 49 8.29 -39.46 -8.64
N ILE A 50 8.07 -38.33 -7.99
CA ILE A 50 9.04 -37.22 -7.94
C ILE A 50 9.41 -37.07 -6.48
N LYS A 51 10.70 -37.24 -6.26
CA LYS A 51 11.42 -37.03 -5.01
C LYS A 51 11.78 -35.54 -4.96
N GLU A 52 11.68 -34.94 -3.78
CA GLU A 52 12.07 -33.57 -3.35
C GLU A 52 10.94 -32.54 -3.16
N PRO A 53 10.38 -32.44 -1.94
CA PRO A 53 9.46 -31.37 -1.52
C PRO A 53 10.17 -30.02 -1.21
N LEU A 54 11.37 -29.77 -1.73
CA LEU A 54 12.30 -28.75 -1.23
C LEU A 54 12.36 -27.44 -2.04
N GLU A 55 11.49 -27.23 -3.04
CA GLU A 55 11.57 -26.03 -3.91
C GLU A 55 10.49 -24.97 -3.66
N ILE A 56 9.30 -25.35 -3.17
CA ILE A 56 8.22 -24.39 -2.93
C ILE A 56 8.42 -23.62 -1.62
N GLU A 57 8.90 -24.30 -0.58
CA GLU A 57 9.21 -23.68 0.71
C GLU A 57 10.36 -22.66 0.59
N LYS A 58 11.43 -23.00 -0.14
CA LYS A 58 12.54 -22.07 -0.40
C LYS A 58 12.11 -20.83 -1.18
N LEU A 59 11.14 -20.98 -2.08
CA LEU A 59 10.62 -19.85 -2.86
C LEU A 59 9.72 -18.95 -2.00
N ALA A 60 9.02 -19.53 -1.02
CA ALA A 60 8.28 -18.78 -0.02
C ALA A 60 9.22 -18.00 0.90
N ASP A 61 10.30 -18.61 1.36
CA ASP A 61 11.34 -17.95 2.18
C ASP A 61 11.97 -16.76 1.43
N ILE A 62 12.29 -16.92 0.14
CA ILE A 62 12.82 -15.83 -0.69
C ILE A 62 11.82 -14.67 -0.83
N LEU A 63 10.51 -14.96 -0.87
CA LEU A 63 9.46 -13.95 -0.98
C LEU A 63 9.17 -13.24 0.35
N GLU A 64 9.43 -13.89 1.49
CA GLU A 64 9.34 -13.29 2.82
C GLU A 64 10.44 -12.26 3.08
N ASP A 65 11.57 -12.37 2.38
CA ASP A 65 12.74 -11.48 2.54
C ASP A 65 12.69 -10.19 1.70
N PHE A 66 11.52 -9.81 1.16
CA PHE A 66 11.38 -8.53 0.44
C PHE A 66 10.73 -7.46 1.29
N LYS A 67 11.26 -6.25 1.19
CA LYS A 67 10.64 -5.06 1.79
C LYS A 67 10.59 -3.90 0.83
N MET A 68 9.64 -3.02 1.10
CA MET A 68 9.53 -1.73 0.44
C MET A 68 9.87 -0.63 1.43
N VAL A 69 10.81 0.25 1.06
CA VAL A 69 11.17 1.44 1.84
C VAL A 69 10.72 2.68 1.09
N LEU A 70 10.00 3.55 1.78
CA LEU A 70 9.55 4.84 1.30
C LEU A 70 10.39 5.92 1.97
N VAL A 71 11.27 6.56 1.20
CA VAL A 71 12.12 7.66 1.64
C VAL A 71 11.37 8.97 1.41
N VAL A 72 11.00 9.64 2.48
CA VAL A 72 10.20 10.87 2.47
C VAL A 72 11.08 12.08 2.77
N ARG A 73 10.91 13.14 1.98
CA ARG A 73 11.56 14.42 2.24
C ARG A 73 10.99 15.15 3.44
N ASN A 74 11.86 15.47 4.40
CA ASN A 74 11.53 16.17 5.64
C ASN A 74 11.61 17.71 5.48
N ASP A 75 12.48 18.20 4.61
CA ASP A 75 12.64 19.63 4.30
C ASP A 75 11.36 20.28 3.77
N LEU A 76 10.55 19.52 3.03
CA LEU A 76 9.28 19.98 2.48
C LEU A 76 8.17 20.16 3.53
N LYS A 77 8.39 19.73 4.77
CA LYS A 77 7.43 19.85 5.90
C LYS A 77 6.01 19.39 5.56
N MET A 78 5.89 18.24 4.91
CA MET A 78 4.61 17.71 4.48
C MET A 78 3.71 17.36 5.66
N GLY A 79 2.43 17.75 5.58
CA GLY A 79 1.43 17.30 6.56
C GLY A 79 1.23 15.78 6.51
N LYS A 80 0.94 15.16 7.65
CA LYS A 80 0.77 13.70 7.80
C LYS A 80 -0.20 13.09 6.77
N GLY A 81 -1.29 13.79 6.45
CA GLY A 81 -2.26 13.35 5.45
C GLY A 81 -1.69 13.29 4.03
N LYS A 82 -0.83 14.25 3.65
CA LYS A 82 -0.16 14.25 2.35
C LYS A 82 0.86 13.11 2.25
N ILE A 83 1.64 12.89 3.32
CA ILE A 83 2.58 11.77 3.39
C ILE A 83 1.83 10.45 3.24
N ALA A 84 0.72 10.26 3.97
CA ALA A 84 -0.11 9.06 3.85
C ALA A 84 -0.68 8.88 2.43
N ALA A 85 -1.07 9.96 1.75
CA ALA A 85 -1.56 9.90 0.38
C ALA A 85 -0.46 9.50 -0.61
N GLN A 86 0.76 10.02 -0.45
CA GLN A 86 1.91 9.68 -1.30
C GLN A 86 2.46 8.27 -1.02
N CYS A 87 2.37 7.81 0.23
CA CYS A 87 2.76 6.47 0.63
C CYS A 87 1.67 5.41 0.38
N ARG A 88 0.53 5.81 -0.22
CA ARG A 88 -0.57 4.89 -0.48
C ARG A 88 -0.21 3.99 -1.65
N TRP A 89 0.22 2.78 -1.33
CA TRP A 89 0.43 1.69 -2.28
C TRP A 89 -0.49 0.52 -1.92
N GLU A 90 -0.97 -0.22 -2.92
CA GLU A 90 -1.97 -1.27 -2.76
C GLU A 90 -1.52 -2.38 -1.78
N MET A 91 -2.50 -2.99 -1.10
CA MET A 91 -2.31 -3.94 0.00
C MET A 91 -1.77 -5.30 -0.49
N CYS A 92 -0.52 -5.33 -0.95
CA CYS A 92 0.26 -6.56 -0.90
C CYS A 92 0.80 -6.69 0.52
N ALA A 93 0.71 -7.89 1.11
CA ALA A 93 1.15 -8.23 2.48
C ALA A 93 2.67 -8.04 2.75
N GLN A 94 3.38 -7.30 1.91
CA GLN A 94 4.79 -6.95 2.07
C GLN A 94 4.99 -5.86 3.14
N PRO A 95 6.03 -5.98 3.98
CA PRO A 95 6.40 -4.95 4.93
C PRO A 95 6.80 -3.65 4.22
N LYS A 96 6.29 -2.53 4.74
CA LYS A 96 6.55 -1.17 4.22
C LYS A 96 7.10 -0.32 5.35
N VAL A 97 8.29 0.23 5.14
CA VAL A 97 8.97 1.07 6.14
C VAL A 97 9.11 2.47 5.57
N VAL A 98 8.80 3.49 6.38
CA VAL A 98 8.91 4.89 5.98
C VAL A 98 10.09 5.52 6.71
N VAL A 99 11.05 6.04 5.94
CA VAL A 99 12.25 6.71 6.45
C VAL A 99 12.28 8.16 5.97
N LYS A 100 13.04 9.01 6.67
CA LYS A 100 13.16 10.43 6.37
C LYS A 100 14.53 10.79 5.80
N ILE A 101 14.53 11.77 4.92
CA ILE A 101 15.74 12.39 4.35
C ILE A 101 15.57 13.90 4.31
N ASP A 102 16.64 14.64 4.56
CA ASP A 102 16.58 16.10 4.73
C ASP A 102 16.90 16.89 3.44
N SER A 103 17.49 16.25 2.42
CA SER A 103 17.91 16.89 1.17
C SER A 103 17.45 16.10 -0.06
N GLU A 104 17.20 16.83 -1.17
CA GLU A 104 16.91 16.21 -2.46
C GLU A 104 18.15 15.55 -3.07
N GLU A 105 19.31 16.16 -2.89
CA GLU A 105 20.59 15.68 -3.38
C GLU A 105 20.92 14.33 -2.75
N ASP A 106 20.77 14.19 -1.44
CA ASP A 106 21.00 12.93 -0.71
C ASP A 106 20.05 11.81 -1.19
N MET A 107 18.81 12.17 -1.57
CA MET A 107 17.85 11.23 -2.13
C MET A 107 18.30 10.72 -3.51
N LEU A 108 18.86 11.59 -4.35
CA LEU A 108 19.38 11.21 -5.67
C LEU A 108 20.63 10.33 -5.54
N VAL A 109 21.53 10.65 -4.62
CA VAL A 109 22.71 9.80 -4.32
C VAL A 109 22.26 8.41 -3.88
N SER A 110 21.26 8.33 -3.01
CA SER A 110 20.67 7.06 -2.57
C SER A 110 20.03 6.30 -3.74
N GLN A 111 19.41 7.01 -4.69
CA GLN A 111 18.84 6.41 -5.90
C GLN A 111 19.92 5.82 -6.81
N GLU A 112 21.01 6.55 -7.04
CA GLU A 112 22.14 6.07 -7.85
C GLU A 112 22.76 4.82 -7.25
N ARG A 113 22.92 4.80 -5.93
CA ARG A 113 23.38 3.62 -5.19
C ARG A 113 22.43 2.43 -5.31
N ALA A 114 21.12 2.64 -5.25
CA ALA A 114 20.16 1.57 -5.47
C ALA A 114 20.19 1.06 -6.92
N LYS A 115 20.36 1.95 -7.90
CA LYS A 115 20.47 1.61 -9.32
C LYS A 115 21.72 0.80 -9.64
N SER A 116 22.86 1.08 -8.99
CA SER A 116 24.10 0.29 -9.18
C SER A 116 23.98 -1.13 -8.64
N LEU A 117 23.09 -1.35 -7.66
CA LEU A 117 22.71 -2.66 -7.14
C LEU A 117 21.54 -3.30 -7.92
N ASN A 118 21.12 -2.71 -9.03
CA ASN A 118 19.98 -3.15 -9.85
C ASN A 118 18.64 -3.24 -9.07
N ILE A 119 18.48 -2.45 -8.00
CA ILE A 119 17.26 -2.40 -7.20
C ILE A 119 16.27 -1.44 -7.87
N PRO A 120 15.00 -1.85 -8.09
CA PRO A 120 13.99 -0.98 -8.67
C PRO A 120 13.68 0.19 -7.72
N THR A 121 13.78 1.41 -8.25
CA THR A 121 13.47 2.64 -7.54
C THR A 121 12.53 3.53 -8.34
N HIS A 122 11.65 4.25 -7.64
CA HIS A 122 10.73 5.20 -8.25
C HIS A 122 10.68 6.49 -7.44
N ILE A 123 10.75 7.64 -8.11
CA ILE A 123 10.63 8.96 -7.46
C ILE A 123 9.31 9.59 -7.86
N THR A 124 8.50 9.95 -6.87
CA THR A 124 7.24 10.67 -7.06
C THR A 124 7.50 12.17 -7.15
N ILE A 125 7.07 12.75 -8.27
CA ILE A 125 7.16 14.19 -8.55
C ILE A 125 5.81 14.85 -8.28
N ASP A 126 5.79 15.93 -7.52
CA ASP A 126 4.57 16.70 -7.26
C ASP A 126 4.14 17.47 -8.52
N THR A 127 2.89 17.30 -8.92
CA THR A 127 2.32 17.96 -10.10
C THR A 127 1.86 19.40 -9.84
N GLY A 128 2.13 19.97 -8.66
CA GLY A 128 1.76 21.35 -8.31
C GLY A 128 0.31 21.51 -7.86
N ARG A 129 -0.41 20.42 -7.61
CA ARG A 129 -1.78 20.44 -7.07
C ARG A 129 -1.84 20.57 -5.55
N THR A 130 -0.69 20.75 -4.92
CA THR A 130 -0.55 20.78 -3.46
C THR A 130 0.23 22.02 -3.03
N GLN A 131 0.43 22.17 -1.72
CA GLN A 131 1.17 23.29 -1.11
C GLN A 131 2.69 23.23 -1.32
N ILE A 132 3.21 22.20 -1.98
CA ILE A 132 4.65 22.08 -2.30
C ILE A 132 4.91 22.68 -3.67
N ALA A 133 6.13 23.21 -3.88
CA ALA A 133 6.59 23.66 -5.17
C ALA A 133 6.32 22.62 -6.29
N PRO A 134 5.80 23.05 -7.46
CA PRO A 134 5.58 22.17 -8.60
C PRO A 134 6.90 21.55 -9.07
N ASN A 135 6.83 20.33 -9.59
CA ASN A 135 7.98 19.54 -10.03
C ASN A 135 8.99 19.15 -8.93
N SER A 136 8.63 19.30 -7.66
CA SER A 136 9.44 18.81 -6.54
C SER A 136 9.40 17.29 -6.47
N ARG A 137 10.57 16.67 -6.29
CA ARG A 137 10.67 15.24 -5.93
C ARG A 137 10.30 15.10 -4.47
N THR A 138 9.33 14.25 -4.12
CA THR A 138 8.75 14.22 -2.76
C THR A 138 9.07 12.93 -2.01
N VAL A 139 8.86 11.80 -2.67
CA VAL A 139 9.05 10.46 -2.08
C VAL A 139 9.83 9.61 -3.08
N MET A 140 10.78 8.83 -2.57
CA MET A 140 11.41 7.76 -3.33
C MET A 140 10.99 6.42 -2.74
N ALA A 141 10.50 5.52 -3.60
CA ALA A 141 10.21 4.14 -3.24
C ALA A 141 11.36 3.24 -3.70
N ILE A 142 11.78 2.33 -2.82
CA ILE A 142 12.77 1.29 -3.09
C ILE A 142 12.11 -0.05 -2.73
N LEU A 143 12.17 -1.03 -3.64
CA LEU A 143 11.66 -2.39 -3.41
C LEU A 143 12.76 -3.40 -3.71
N GLY A 144 13.02 -4.32 -2.78
CA GLY A 144 14.03 -5.35 -3.00
C GLY A 144 14.22 -6.26 -1.78
N PRO A 145 15.22 -7.16 -1.85
CA PRO A 145 15.63 -7.98 -0.72
C PRO A 145 16.01 -7.12 0.48
N ILE A 146 15.67 -7.57 1.70
CA ILE A 146 15.88 -6.81 2.95
C ILE A 146 17.33 -6.33 3.06
N GLU A 147 18.30 -7.21 2.86
CA GLU A 147 19.73 -6.90 2.98
C GLU A 147 20.17 -5.80 2.01
N MET A 148 19.83 -5.93 0.73
CA MET A 148 20.19 -4.96 -0.31
C MET A 148 19.54 -3.59 -0.09
N VAL A 149 18.30 -3.58 0.40
CA VAL A 149 17.59 -2.32 0.70
C VAL A 149 18.14 -1.67 1.98
N ASP A 150 18.55 -2.46 2.97
CA ASP A 150 19.20 -1.97 4.18
C ASP A 150 20.58 -1.39 3.91
N ASP A 151 21.34 -1.95 2.97
CA ASP A 151 22.61 -1.37 2.57
C ASP A 151 22.43 0.08 2.12
N VAL A 152 21.38 0.36 1.34
CA VAL A 152 21.08 1.71 0.83
C VAL A 152 20.47 2.60 1.90
N THR A 153 19.52 2.09 2.69
CA THR A 153 18.63 2.92 3.52
C THR A 153 18.83 2.79 5.03
N GLY A 154 19.66 1.87 5.51
CA GLY A 154 19.81 1.55 6.94
C GLY A 154 20.39 2.68 7.79
N GLY A 155 21.07 3.65 7.18
CA GLY A 155 21.54 4.87 7.86
C GLY A 155 20.46 5.95 8.04
N LEU A 156 19.30 5.79 7.39
CA LEU A 156 18.22 6.77 7.44
C LEU A 156 17.34 6.55 8.67
N LYS A 157 16.84 7.65 9.23
CA LYS A 157 15.98 7.61 10.41
C LYS A 157 14.54 7.29 9.99
N LEU A 158 13.80 6.63 10.86
CA LEU A 158 12.35 6.47 10.68
C LEU A 158 11.64 7.84 10.72
N LEU A 159 10.58 7.97 9.93
CA LEU A 159 9.76 9.17 9.81
C LEU A 159 8.98 9.47 11.09
#